data_AF-A0A2E0QC31-F1
#
_entry.id   AF-A0A2E0QC31-F1
#
_cell.length_a   1.000
_cell.length_b   1.000
_cell.length_c   1.000
_cell.angle_alpha   90.00
_cell.angle_beta   90.00
_cell.angle_gamma   90.00
#
_symmetry.space_group_name_H-M   'P 1'
#
loop_
_entity.id
_entity.type
_entity.pdbx_description
1 polymer ?
#
loop_
_entity_poly.entity_id
_entity_poly.type
_entity_poly.pdbx_seq_one_letter_code
_entity_poly.pdbx_strand_id
1 'polypeptide(L)' 'MQTDDQLEKARIMRLKCFAANKFGEKRATQLLNQPYDNFDGDTPIAAASESEEDLNFVVQQISQPKKLRPSEMSACRFG' A
#
# COMPACT_ATOMS: atom_id res chain seq x y z
N MET A 1 -5.41 -25.56 9.06
CA MET A 1 -4.85 -24.96 7.83
C MET A 1 -5.30 -23.51 7.80
N GLN A 2 -4.38 -22.55 7.82
CA GLN A 2 -4.74 -21.18 7.46
C GLN A 2 -5.01 -21.18 5.96
N THR A 3 -6.18 -20.71 5.55
CA THR A 3 -6.53 -20.52 4.14
C THR A 3 -5.79 -19.29 3.61
N ASP A 4 -5.46 -19.26 2.32
CA ASP A 4 -4.77 -18.13 1.67
C ASP A 4 -5.44 -16.77 1.97
N ASP A 5 -6.77 -16.76 2.10
CA ASP A 5 -7.59 -15.60 2.50
C ASP A 5 -7.24 -15.04 3.90
N GLN A 6 -6.88 -15.91 4.86
CA GLN A 6 -6.45 -15.48 6.21
C GLN A 6 -5.04 -14.92 6.19
N LEU A 7 -4.16 -15.47 5.35
CA LEU A 7 -2.80 -14.96 5.17
C LEU A 7 -2.82 -13.59 4.52
N GLU A 8 -3.64 -13.40 3.48
CA GLU A 8 -3.86 -12.11 2.82
C GLU A 8 -4.32 -11.04 3.83
N LYS A 9 -5.39 -11.32 4.59
CA LYS A 9 -5.89 -10.38 5.61
C LYS A 9 -4.85 -10.04 6.66
N ALA A 10 -4.05 -11.03 7.09
CA ALA A 10 -2.97 -10.80 8.04
C ALA A 10 -1.88 -9.87 7.46
N ARG A 11 -1.52 -10.02 6.18
CA ARG A 11 -0.55 -9.15 5.48
C ARG A 11 -1.07 -7.72 5.39
N ILE A 12 -2.30 -7.53 4.92
CA ILE A 12 -2.92 -6.20 4.81
C ILE A 12 -3.02 -5.53 6.18
N MET A 13 -3.40 -6.28 7.22
CA MET A 13 -3.49 -5.77 8.58
C MET A 13 -2.12 -5.33 9.11
N ARG A 14 -1.08 -6.15 8.89
CA ARG A 14 0.30 -5.82 9.28
C ARG A 14 0.79 -4.56 8.59
N LEU A 15 0.51 -4.40 7.30
CA LEU A 15 0.84 -3.20 6.53
C LEU A 15 0.15 -1.95 7.08
N LYS A 16 -1.16 -2.05 7.32
CA LYS A 16 -1.97 -0.96 7.90
C LYS A 16 -1.42 -0.52 9.26
N CYS A 17 -1.14 -1.46 10.15
CA CYS A 17 -0.53 -1.17 11.45
C CYS A 17 0.85 -0.53 11.32
N PHE A 18 1.70 -1.01 10.40
CA PHE A 18 3.03 -0.44 10.18
C PHE A 18 2.94 1.02 9.70
N ALA A 19 2.11 1.28 8.68
CA ALA A 19 1.95 2.63 8.15
C ALA A 19 1.32 3.57 9.18
N ALA A 20 0.31 3.11 9.94
CA ALA A 20 -0.35 3.89 10.99
C ALA A 20 0.62 4.27 12.11
N ASN A 21 1.46 3.34 12.56
CA ASN A 21 2.48 3.64 13.58
C ASN A 21 3.53 4.64 13.10
N LYS A 22 3.87 4.63 11.81
CA LYS A 22 4.93 5.47 11.25
C LYS A 22 4.46 6.88 10.85
N PHE A 23 3.23 7.01 10.36
CA PHE A 23 2.72 8.24 9.76
C PHE A 23 1.42 8.76 10.40
N GLY A 24 0.81 8.01 11.31
CA GLY A 24 -0.53 8.24 11.84
C GLY A 24 -1.62 7.66 10.94
N GLU A 25 -2.74 7.23 11.52
CA GLU A 25 -3.84 6.53 10.79
C GLU A 25 -4.34 7.29 9.56
N LYS A 26 -4.50 8.61 9.66
CA LYS A 26 -5.02 9.44 8.55
C LYS A 26 -4.10 9.44 7.33
N ARG A 27 -2.79 9.55 7.56
CA ARG A 27 -1.79 9.59 6.49
C ARG A 27 -1.48 8.18 5.98
N ALA A 28 -1.46 7.20 6.87
CA ALA A 28 -1.36 5.79 6.51
C ALA A 28 -2.49 5.36 5.58
N THR A 29 -3.73 5.71 5.90
CA THR A 29 -4.88 5.39 5.05
C THR A 29 -4.76 6.01 3.67
N GLN A 30 -4.32 7.28 3.58
CA GLN A 30 -4.08 7.92 2.28
C GLN A 30 -2.97 7.23 1.49
N LEU A 31 -1.82 7.00 2.12
CA LEU A 31 -0.71 6.30 1.46
C LEU A 31 -1.14 4.92 0.98
N LEU A 32 -1.83 4.15 1.81
CA LEU A 32 -2.15 2.76 1.51
C LEU A 32 -3.26 2.59 0.47
N ASN A 33 -4.12 3.60 0.27
CA ASN A 33 -5.22 3.57 -0.71
C ASN A 33 -4.94 4.42 -1.96
N GLN A 34 -3.79 5.07 -2.05
CA GLN A 34 -3.40 5.85 -3.23
C GLN A 34 -2.65 4.95 -4.21
N PRO A 35 -2.94 5.03 -5.52
CA PRO A 35 -2.13 4.34 -6.53
C PRO A 35 -0.75 5.00 -6.66
N TYR A 36 0.31 4.20 -6.82
CA TYR A 36 1.65 4.70 -7.11
C TYR A 36 2.22 4.08 -8.37
N ASP A 37 2.99 4.83 -9.14
CA ASP A 37 3.71 4.31 -10.31
C ASP A 37 4.72 3.23 -9.91
N ASN A 38 5.19 3.28 -8.67
CA ASN A 38 6.06 2.26 -8.08
C ASN A 38 5.38 0.89 -7.94
N PHE A 39 4.06 0.83 -8.03
CA PHE A 39 3.26 -0.38 -8.01
C PHE A 39 2.44 -0.49 -9.31
N ASP A 40 2.98 -0.01 -10.44
CA ASP A 40 2.32 -0.09 -11.76
C ASP A 40 0.92 0.57 -11.82
N GLY A 41 0.67 1.57 -10.97
CA GLY A 41 -0.64 2.23 -10.86
C GLY A 41 -1.59 1.56 -9.87
N ASP A 42 -1.16 0.51 -9.17
CA ASP A 42 -1.90 -0.12 -8.09
C ASP A 42 -1.65 0.52 -6.72
N THR A 43 -2.50 0.15 -5.77
CA THR A 43 -2.38 0.60 -4.38
C THR A 43 -1.43 -0.28 -3.57
N PRO A 44 -0.73 0.27 -2.56
CA PRO A 44 0.10 -0.51 -1.64
C PRO A 44 -0.63 -1.68 -0.97
N ILE A 45 -1.93 -1.53 -0.71
CA ILE A 45 -2.77 -2.59 -0.14
C ILE A 45 -2.95 -3.73 -1.15
N ALA A 46 -3.23 -3.41 -2.41
CA ALA A 46 -3.40 -4.40 -3.46
C ALA A 46 -2.10 -5.19 -3.68
N ALA A 47 -0.96 -4.49 -3.83
CA ALA A 47 0.34 -5.14 -3.98
C ALA A 47 0.69 -6.04 -2.79
N ALA A 48 0.47 -5.58 -1.55
CA ALA A 48 0.75 -6.38 -0.35
C ALA A 48 -0.21 -7.57 -0.14
N SER A 49 -1.32 -7.61 -0.87
CA SER A 49 -2.28 -8.72 -0.88
C SER A 49 -1.69 -9.94 -1.59
N GLU A 50 -0.98 -9.70 -2.69
CA GLU A 50 -0.57 -10.73 -3.66
C GLU A 50 0.41 -11.74 -3.05
N SER A 51 1.52 -11.28 -2.47
CA SER A 51 2.53 -12.16 -1.87
C SER A 51 3.25 -11.53 -0.69
N GLU A 52 3.96 -12.37 0.08
CA GLU A 52 4.80 -11.90 1.19
C GLU A 52 6.00 -11.07 0.70
N GLU A 53 6.53 -11.38 -0.49
CA GLU A 53 7.59 -10.60 -1.14
C GLU A 53 7.10 -9.18 -1.46
N ASP A 54 5.92 -9.05 -2.06
CA ASP A 54 5.29 -7.75 -2.34
C ASP A 54 4.98 -6.97 -1.07
N LEU A 55 4.50 -7.62 0.00
CA LEU A 55 4.35 -6.97 1.29
C LEU A 55 5.67 -6.35 1.77
N ASN A 56 6.78 -7.09 1.70
CA ASN A 56 8.09 -6.59 2.12
C ASN A 56 8.56 -5.42 1.22
N PHE A 57 8.33 -5.52 -0.09
CA PHE A 57 8.62 -4.44 -1.04
C PHE A 57 7.81 -3.18 -0.70
N VAL A 58 6.50 -3.30 -0.53
CA VAL A 58 5.61 -2.21 -0.14
C VAL A 58 6.08 -1.57 1.16
N VAL A 59 6.36 -2.35 2.20
CA VAL A 59 6.88 -1.86 3.50
C VAL A 59 8.18 -1.07 3.34
N GLN A 60 9.07 -1.51 2.46
CA GLN A 60 10.32 -0.81 2.14
C GLN A 60 10.06 0.51 1.41
N GLN A 61 9.14 0.54 0.45
CA GLN A 61 8.77 1.74 -0.31
C GLN A 61 8.06 2.78 0.58
N ILE A 62 7.04 2.39 1.35
CA ILE A 62 6.36 3.29 2.29
C ILE A 62 7.28 3.77 3.39
N SER A 63 8.34 3.02 3.70
CA SER A 63 9.37 3.48 4.64
C SER A 63 10.20 4.64 4.10
N GLN A 64 10.22 4.85 2.79
CA GLN A 64 10.90 5.92 2.07
C GLN A 64 9.89 6.75 1.26
N PRO A 65 8.96 7.47 1.91
CA PRO A 65 7.86 8.16 1.22
C PRO A 65 8.34 9.25 0.24
N LYS A 66 9.60 9.70 0.34
CA LYS A 66 10.23 10.61 -0.65
C LYS A 66 10.42 9.98 -2.04
N LYS A 67 10.40 8.65 -2.14
CA LYS A 67 10.58 7.90 -3.40
C LYS A 67 9.26 7.43 -4.01
N LEU A 68 8.18 7.46 -3.22
CA LEU A 68 6.84 7.15 -3.69
C LEU A 68 6.40 8.25 -4.65
N ARG A 69 6.15 7.88 -5.91
CA ARG A 69 5.54 8.76 -6.90
C ARG A 69 4.07 8.38 -6.99
N PRO A 70 3.16 9.19 -6.40
CA PRO A 70 1.74 8.97 -6.57
C PRO A 70 1.49 8.88 -8.06
N SER A 71 0.88 7.79 -8.49
CA SER A 71 0.47 7.68 -9.88
C SER A 71 -0.52 8.81 -10.08
N GLU A 72 -0.27 9.66 -11.06
CA GLU A 72 -1.21 10.69 -11.47
C GLU A 72 -2.39 9.99 -12.16
N MET A 73 -3.14 9.19 -11.41
CA MET A 73 -4.38 8.60 -11.85
C MET A 73 -5.41 9.73 -11.87
N SER A 74 -5.31 10.48 -12.97
CA SER A 74 -6.38 11.26 -13.57
C SER A 74 -6.95 12.36 -12.67
N ALA A 75 -6.22 13.47 -12.60
CA ALA A 75 -6.84 14.80 -12.57
C ALA A 75 -7.54 15.16 -13.91
N CYS A 76 -8.10 14.17 -14.63
CA CYS A 76 -8.97 14.34 -15.79
C CYS A 76 -10.30 13.67 -15.41
N ARG A 77 -11.48 14.31 -15.36
CA ARG A 77 -12.01 15.49 -16.03
C ARG A 77 -13.13 16.10 -15.15
N PHE A 78 -12.92 17.30 -14.62
CA PHE A 78 -14.02 18.24 -14.39
C PHE A 78 -13.70 19.47 -15.26
N GLY A 79 -14.02 19.33 -16.54
CA GLY A 79 -14.02 20.40 -17.54
C GLY A 79 -15.31 20.30 -18.32
#